data_AF-A0AAP5Z369-F1
#
_entry.id   AF-A0AAP5Z369-F1
#
_cell.length_a   1.000
_cell.length_b   1.000
_cell.length_c   1.000
_cell.angle_alpha   90.00
_cell.angle_beta   90.00
_cell.angle_gamma   90.00
#
_symmetry.space_group_name_H-M   'P 1'
#
loop_
_entity.id
_entity.type
_entity.pdbx_description
1 polymer ?
#
loop_
_entity_poly.entity_id
_entity_poly.type
_entity_poly.pdbx_seq_one_letter_code
_entity_poly.pdbx_strand_id
1 'polypeptide(L)'
;MNLRLNFILCIASLFAGCATYAGLNFDQLFGPQLVRERTASVETPQADFFQREVKPIVDNRCVVCHACYDAPCQLKLSSVEGIDRGASKALVYEGTRLTAAAPTRLFEDAETTQEWRDAGFHPVLN
;
A
#
# COMPACT_ATOMS: atom_id res chain seq x y z
N MET A 1 -37.14 -24.10 -13.69
CA MET A 1 -36.06 -23.26 -14.27
C MET A 1 -35.14 -22.64 -13.21
N ASN A 2 -35.58 -22.45 -11.96
CA ASN A 2 -34.80 -21.75 -10.93
C ASN A 2 -33.75 -22.62 -10.20
N LEU A 3 -33.96 -23.94 -10.08
CA LEU A 3 -33.06 -24.80 -9.29
C LEU A 3 -31.67 -24.98 -9.93
N ARG A 4 -31.60 -25.10 -11.26
CA ARG A 4 -30.32 -25.16 -12.00
C ARG A 4 -29.56 -23.84 -11.92
N LEU A 5 -30.26 -22.72 -12.05
CA LEU A 5 -29.65 -21.39 -11.96
C LEU A 5 -29.12 -21.12 -10.54
N ASN A 6 -29.90 -21.49 -9.52
CA ASN A 6 -29.48 -21.39 -8.12
C ASN A 6 -28.25 -22.27 -7.83
N PHE A 7 -28.22 -23.49 -8.37
CA PHE A 7 -27.07 -24.39 -8.20
C PHE A 7 -25.80 -23.83 -8.87
N ILE A 8 -25.93 -23.26 -10.07
CA ILE A 8 -24.83 -22.60 -10.77
C ILE A 8 -24.33 -21.38 -9.99
N LEU A 9 -25.24 -20.55 -9.45
CA LEU A 9 -24.90 -19.41 -8.60
C LEU A 9 -24.16 -19.84 -7.32
N CYS A 10 -24.62 -20.89 -6.65
CA CYS A 10 -23.94 -21.43 -5.46
C CYS A 10 -22.54 -21.97 -5.79
N ILE A 11 -22.38 -22.65 -6.92
CA ILE A 11 -21.07 -23.13 -7.36
C ILE A 11 -20.15 -21.95 -7.67
N ALA A 12 -20.64 -20.94 -8.40
CA ALA A 12 -19.87 -19.76 -8.74
C ALA A 12 -19.43 -18.98 -7.50
N SER A 13 -20.29 -18.84 -6.48
CA SER A 13 -19.92 -18.18 -5.24
C SER A 13 -18.92 -18.99 -4.41
N LEU A 14 -19.04 -20.31 -4.38
CA LEU A 14 -18.08 -21.19 -3.68
C LEU A 14 -16.68 -21.09 -4.31
N PHE A 15 -16.59 -21.15 -5.63
CA PHE A 15 -15.31 -21.06 -6.35
C PHE A 15 -14.69 -19.66 -6.27
N ALA A 16 -15.50 -18.60 -6.35
CA ALA A 16 -15.02 -17.23 -6.13
C ALA A 16 -14.46 -17.06 -4.71
N GLY A 17 -15.14 -17.61 -3.69
CA GLY A 17 -14.69 -17.58 -2.31
C GLY A 17 -13.34 -18.27 -2.07
N CYS A 18 -13.12 -19.45 -2.67
CA CYS A 18 -11.84 -20.17 -2.57
C CYS A 18 -10.67 -19.39 -3.18
N ALA A 19 -10.87 -18.75 -4.33
CA ALA A 19 -9.83 -17.95 -4.99
C ALA A 19 -9.44 -16.72 -4.15
N THR A 20 -10.42 -16.05 -3.53
CA THR A 20 -10.16 -14.90 -2.65
C THR A 20 -9.41 -15.29 -1.37
N TYR A 21 -9.80 -16.40 -0.72
CA TYR A 21 -9.13 -16.86 0.51
C TYR A 21 -7.67 -17.24 0.26
N ALA A 22 -7.37 -17.90 -0.87
CA ALA A 22 -5.99 -18.25 -1.22
C ALA A 22 -5.12 -17.01 -1.51
N GLY A 23 -5.71 -15.96 -2.10
CA GLY A 23 -4.99 -14.75 -2.53
C GLY A 23 -4.59 -13.77 -1.43
N LEU A 24 -5.13 -13.88 -0.21
CA LEU A 24 -4.94 -12.90 0.87
C LEU A 24 -4.10 -13.44 2.06
N ASN A 25 -3.17 -14.36 1.82
CA ASN A 25 -2.30 -14.95 2.87
C ASN A 25 -0.95 -14.23 2.99
N PHE A 26 -0.94 -12.89 2.95
CA PHE A 26 0.31 -12.12 2.95
C PHE A 26 1.14 -12.30 4.22
N ASP A 27 0.51 -12.40 5.39
CA ASP A 27 1.24 -12.67 6.65
C ASP A 27 1.97 -14.03 6.62
N GLN A 28 1.42 -15.02 5.93
CA GLN A 28 2.04 -16.34 5.79
C GLN A 28 3.18 -16.33 4.76
N LEU A 29 3.03 -15.56 3.67
CA LEU A 29 4.02 -15.47 2.60
C LEU A 29 5.21 -14.55 2.96
N PHE A 30 4.93 -13.45 3.65
CA PHE A 30 5.86 -12.35 3.86
C PHE A 30 6.10 -12.01 5.34
N GLY A 31 5.38 -12.66 6.26
CA GLY A 31 5.45 -12.40 7.70
C GLY A 31 4.49 -11.28 8.14
N PRO A 32 4.34 -11.06 9.46
CA PRO A 32 3.48 -9.99 9.96
C PRO A 32 4.03 -8.61 9.60
N GLN A 33 3.13 -7.63 9.45
CA GLN A 33 3.49 -6.23 9.27
C GLN A 33 4.32 -5.70 10.45
N LEU A 34 5.53 -5.18 10.17
CA LEU A 34 6.43 -4.62 11.18
C LEU A 34 7.18 -3.39 10.63
N VAL A 35 7.48 -2.43 11.52
CA VAL A 35 8.44 -1.35 11.23
C VAL A 35 9.84 -1.95 11.25
N ARG A 36 10.53 -1.89 10.11
CA ARG A 36 11.87 -2.46 9.92
C ARG A 36 12.59 -1.73 8.80
N GLU A 37 13.90 -1.86 8.75
CA GLU A 37 14.68 -1.37 7.61
C GLU A 37 14.33 -2.17 6.36
N ARG A 38 13.92 -1.47 5.28
CA ARG A 38 13.49 -2.08 4.01
C ARG A 38 14.42 -1.76 2.85
N THR A 39 15.42 -0.91 3.05
CA THR A 39 16.43 -0.65 2.03
C THR A 39 17.50 -1.74 2.04
N ALA A 40 18.04 -2.04 0.86
CA ALA A 40 19.15 -2.96 0.68
C ALA A 40 20.29 -2.24 -0.04
N SER A 41 21.52 -2.74 0.13
CA SER A 41 22.65 -2.26 -0.67
C SER A 41 22.36 -2.46 -2.17
N VAL A 42 22.76 -1.49 -2.98
CA VAL A 42 22.53 -1.46 -4.43
C VAL A 42 23.18 -2.65 -5.14
N GLU A 43 24.21 -3.24 -4.54
CA GLU A 43 24.95 -4.37 -5.11
C GLU A 43 24.26 -5.74 -4.90
N THR A 44 23.12 -5.76 -4.21
CA THR A 44 22.40 -7.01 -3.94
C THR A 44 21.57 -7.47 -5.16
N PRO A 45 21.43 -8.79 -5.41
CA PRO A 45 20.55 -9.30 -6.46
C PRO A 45 19.09 -8.83 -6.31
N GLN A 46 18.63 -8.63 -5.09
CA GLN A 46 17.28 -8.14 -4.78
C GLN A 46 17.10 -6.68 -5.18
N ALA A 47 18.09 -5.82 -4.91
CA ALA A 47 18.07 -4.43 -5.34
C ALA A 47 18.07 -4.35 -6.88
N ASP A 48 18.89 -5.14 -7.56
CA ASP A 48 18.93 -5.21 -9.01
C ASP A 48 17.59 -5.68 -9.61
N PHE A 49 16.98 -6.73 -9.05
CA PHE A 49 15.64 -7.17 -9.45
C PHE A 49 14.58 -6.08 -9.24
N PHE A 50 14.60 -5.38 -8.09
CA PHE A 50 13.67 -4.29 -7.85
C PHE A 50 13.83 -3.18 -8.88
N GLN A 51 15.06 -2.75 -9.18
CA GLN A 51 15.32 -1.67 -10.13
C GLN A 51 14.96 -2.05 -11.57
N ARG A 52 15.21 -3.29 -12.00
CA ARG A 52 14.99 -3.72 -13.39
C ARG A 52 13.56 -4.21 -13.67
N GLU A 53 12.93 -4.86 -12.71
CA GLU A 53 11.64 -5.53 -12.91
C GLU A 53 10.49 -4.81 -12.19
N VAL A 54 10.68 -4.39 -10.94
CA VAL A 54 9.59 -3.86 -10.11
C VAL A 54 9.37 -2.36 -10.32
N LYS A 55 10.44 -1.57 -10.23
CA LYS A 55 10.38 -0.12 -10.31
C LYS A 55 9.75 0.39 -11.61
N PRO A 56 10.07 -0.15 -12.81
CA PRO A 56 9.43 0.30 -14.04
C PRO A 56 7.92 0.05 -14.04
N ILE A 57 7.46 -1.03 -13.42
CA ILE A 57 6.02 -1.31 -13.30
C ILE A 57 5.37 -0.27 -12.38
N VAL A 58 5.94 -0.03 -11.20
CA VAL A 58 5.42 0.96 -10.24
C VAL A 58 5.38 2.36 -10.87
N ASP A 59 6.46 2.77 -11.52
CA ASP A 59 6.57 4.08 -12.16
C ASP A 59 5.52 4.26 -13.27
N ASN A 60 5.34 3.26 -14.14
CA ASN A 60 4.43 3.37 -15.28
C ASN A 60 2.95 3.11 -14.94
N ARG A 61 2.66 2.37 -13.87
CA ARG A 61 1.30 1.91 -13.55
C ARG A 61 0.70 2.58 -12.32
N CYS A 62 1.52 3.02 -11.38
CA CYS A 62 1.06 3.44 -10.06
C CYS A 62 1.40 4.90 -9.76
N VAL A 63 2.60 5.35 -10.11
CA VAL A 63 3.07 6.71 -9.78
C VAL A 63 2.19 7.79 -10.42
N VAL A 64 1.59 7.56 -11.59
CA VAL A 64 0.66 8.52 -12.22
C VAL A 64 -0.47 8.97 -11.28
N CYS A 65 -0.94 8.10 -10.38
CA CYS A 65 -1.95 8.43 -9.36
C CYS A 65 -1.37 8.59 -7.96
N HIS A 66 -0.17 8.07 -7.71
CA HIS A 66 0.47 8.02 -6.38
C HIS A 66 1.78 8.83 -6.29
N ALA A 67 1.93 9.89 -7.08
CA ALA A 67 3.16 10.70 -7.11
C ALA A 67 3.22 11.81 -6.05
N CYS A 68 2.07 12.38 -5.67
CA CYS A 68 2.02 13.67 -4.97
C CYS A 68 1.17 13.63 -3.68
N TYR A 69 0.95 14.79 -3.08
CA TYR A 69 0.11 14.99 -1.89
C TYR A 69 -1.36 14.61 -2.11
N ASP A 70 -1.83 14.71 -3.36
CA ASP A 70 -3.21 14.37 -3.73
C ASP A 70 -3.39 12.86 -3.99
N ALA A 71 -2.33 12.07 -3.77
CA ALA A 71 -2.42 10.63 -3.88
C ALA A 71 -3.49 10.08 -2.94
N PRO A 72 -4.33 9.11 -3.39
CA PRO A 72 -5.32 8.48 -2.54
C PRO A 72 -4.69 7.94 -1.25
N CYS A 73 -5.34 8.24 -0.11
CA CYS A 73 -4.84 7.90 1.22
C CYS A 73 -3.41 8.42 1.51
N GLN A 74 -2.95 9.48 0.84
CA GLN A 74 -1.59 10.04 0.94
C GLN A 74 -0.46 9.03 0.65
N LEU A 75 -0.77 7.89 0.01
CA LEU A 75 0.21 6.86 -0.30
C LEU A 75 1.07 7.30 -1.49
N LYS A 76 2.37 7.50 -1.25
CA LYS A 76 3.33 7.92 -2.28
C LYS A 76 4.14 6.72 -2.75
N LEU A 77 4.05 6.37 -4.02
CA LEU A 77 4.77 5.23 -4.62
C LEU A 77 5.98 5.68 -5.46
N SER A 78 6.24 6.99 -5.50
CA SER A 78 7.35 7.59 -6.25
C SER A 78 8.71 7.50 -5.54
N SER A 79 8.74 7.15 -4.26
CA SER A 79 9.98 6.93 -3.49
C SER A 79 9.83 5.78 -2.49
N VAL A 80 10.97 5.22 -2.04
CA VAL A 80 10.98 4.11 -1.08
C VAL A 80 10.43 4.55 0.28
N GLU A 81 10.73 5.77 0.70
CA GLU A 81 10.27 6.35 1.96
C GLU A 81 8.77 6.65 1.92
N GLY A 82 8.23 7.03 0.76
CA GLY A 82 6.80 7.15 0.55
C GLY A 82 6.07 5.81 0.71
N ILE A 83 6.66 4.73 0.17
CA ILE A 83 6.12 3.37 0.29
C ILE A 83 6.19 2.91 1.76
N ASP A 84 7.34 3.09 2.42
CA ASP A 84 7.55 2.60 3.78
C ASP A 84 6.73 3.40 4.82
N ARG A 85 6.56 4.71 4.60
CA ARG A 85 5.59 5.52 5.36
C ARG A 85 4.20 4.91 5.31
N GLY A 86 3.77 4.40 4.15
CA GLY A 86 2.46 3.78 3.97
C GLY A 86 1.35 4.80 3.70
N ALA A 87 0.12 4.45 4.09
CA ALA A 87 -1.09 5.24 3.77
C ALA A 87 -1.79 5.74 5.04
N SER A 88 -2.59 6.79 4.90
CA SER A 88 -3.36 7.41 5.98
C SER A 88 -4.83 7.54 5.60
N LYS A 89 -5.71 7.35 6.59
CA LYS A 89 -7.15 7.60 6.47
C LYS A 89 -7.52 9.07 6.71
N ALA A 90 -6.54 9.91 7.08
CA ALA A 90 -6.78 11.32 7.32
C ALA A 90 -7.22 12.03 6.01
N LEU A 91 -8.29 12.80 6.10
CA LEU A 91 -8.80 13.58 4.98
C LEU A 91 -7.83 14.73 4.67
N VAL A 92 -7.24 14.69 3.47
CA VAL A 92 -6.39 15.77 2.96
C VAL A 92 -7.24 17.02 2.73
N TYR A 93 -8.31 16.88 1.94
CA TYR A 93 -9.31 17.90 1.69
C TYR A 93 -10.50 17.71 2.62
N GLU A 94 -10.58 18.54 3.64
CA GLU A 94 -11.67 18.55 4.61
C GLU A 94 -12.28 19.96 4.59
N GLY A 95 -13.40 20.11 3.87
CA GLY A 95 -13.97 21.42 3.55
C GLY A 95 -14.56 22.17 4.74
N THR A 96 -14.75 21.50 5.89
CA THR A 96 -15.25 22.14 7.11
C THR A 96 -14.13 22.61 8.04
N ARG A 97 -12.86 22.39 7.66
CA ARG A 97 -11.70 22.72 8.49
C ARG A 97 -11.52 24.23 8.61
N LEU A 98 -11.54 24.73 9.85
CA LEU A 98 -11.34 26.16 10.15
C LEU A 98 -9.86 26.54 10.36
N THR A 99 -9.00 25.55 10.58
CA THR A 99 -7.57 25.73 10.86
C THR A 99 -6.70 24.90 9.91
N ALA A 100 -5.43 25.24 9.77
CA ALA A 100 -4.51 24.43 8.97
C ALA A 100 -4.35 23.03 9.62
N ALA A 101 -4.32 21.99 8.79
CA ALA A 101 -3.88 20.67 9.26
C ALA A 101 -2.36 20.63 9.44
N ALA A 102 -1.91 19.74 10.32
CA ALA A 102 -0.49 19.42 10.41
C ALA A 102 -0.01 18.84 9.06
N PRO A 103 1.14 19.31 8.54
CA PRO A 103 1.71 18.78 7.32
C PRO A 103 2.28 17.36 7.54
N THR A 104 2.37 16.60 6.46
CA THR A 104 2.87 15.21 6.41
C THR A 104 3.87 15.06 5.27
N ARG A 105 4.83 15.99 5.18
CA ARG A 105 5.89 16.00 4.17
C ARG A 105 6.96 14.99 4.57
N LEU A 106 7.38 14.19 3.58
CA LEU A 106 8.49 13.25 3.76
C LEU A 106 9.76 14.06 4.08
N PHE A 107 10.59 13.56 4.99
CA PHE A 107 11.88 14.14 5.41
C PHE A 107 11.82 15.47 6.18
N GLU A 108 10.64 16.01 6.43
CA GLU A 108 10.48 17.27 7.17
C GLU A 108 9.63 17.08 8.43
N ASP A 109 8.50 16.38 8.32
CA ASP A 109 7.53 16.27 9.41
C ASP A 109 7.66 14.94 10.19
N ALA A 110 8.50 14.02 9.70
CA ALA A 110 9.02 12.85 10.42
C ALA A 110 10.26 12.27 9.70
N GLU A 111 11.17 11.69 10.48
CA GLU A 111 12.45 11.12 10.04
C GLU A 111 12.41 9.59 9.99
N THR A 112 11.55 8.95 10.79
CA THR A 112 11.50 7.48 10.90
C THR A 112 10.13 6.89 10.54
N THR A 113 10.12 5.64 10.11
CA THR A 113 8.87 4.91 9.83
C THR A 113 8.01 4.72 11.09
N GLN A 114 8.62 4.65 12.27
CA GLN A 114 7.88 4.57 13.53
C GLN A 114 7.10 5.87 13.80
N GLU A 115 7.72 7.04 13.60
CA GLU A 115 7.02 8.32 13.73
C GLU A 115 5.80 8.41 12.80
N TRP A 116 5.89 7.84 11.60
CA TRP A 116 4.74 7.78 10.70
C TRP A 116 3.63 6.86 11.23
N ARG A 117 3.97 5.73 11.87
CA ARG A 117 2.97 4.88 12.55
C ARG A 117 2.28 5.62 13.68
N ASP A 118 3.05 6.36 14.48
CA ASP A 118 2.55 7.16 15.59
C ASP A 118 1.67 8.32 15.10
N ALA A 119 1.97 8.86 13.91
CA ALA A 119 1.15 9.84 13.18
C ALA A 119 -0.08 9.24 12.48
N GLY A 120 -0.36 7.94 12.68
CA GLY A 120 -1.57 7.27 12.18
C GLY A 120 -1.50 6.78 10.73
N PHE A 121 -0.31 6.73 10.13
CA PHE A 121 -0.12 5.99 8.87
C PHE A 121 -0.06 4.49 9.14
N HIS A 122 -0.71 3.71 8.29
CA HIS A 122 -0.67 2.25 8.34
C HIS A 122 0.22 1.69 7.22
N PRO A 123 0.89 0.56 7.46
CA PRO A 123 1.76 -0.05 6.47
C PRO A 123 0.95 -0.52 5.24
N VAL A 124 1.64 -0.59 4.11
CA VAL A 124 1.16 -1.20 2.85
C VAL A 124 2.02 -2.40 2.44
N LEU A 125 3.02 -2.73 3.26
CA LEU A 125 3.93 -3.86 3.13
C LEU A 125 3.94 -4.64 4.45
N ASN A 126 4.05 -5.95 4.34
CA ASN A 126 4.30 -6.89 5.44
C ASN A 126 5.76 -6.79 5.91
#